data_AF-A0A183NUZ9-F1
#
_entry.id   AF-A0A183NUZ9-F1
#
_cell.length_a   1.000
_cell.length_b   1.000
_cell.length_c   1.000
_cell.angle_alpha   90.00
_cell.angle_beta   90.00
_cell.angle_gamma   90.00
#
_symmetry.space_group_name_H-M   'P 1'
#
loop_
_entity.id
_entity.type
_entity.pdbx_description
1 polymer ?
#
loop_
_entity_poly.entity_id
_entity_poly.type
_entity_poly.pdbx_seq_one_letter_code
_entity_poly.pdbx_strand_id
1 'polypeptide(L)'
;MGNKQGTSTHQEDIYRLIFQLLANIVWAPETRSFLLKSKILNHISELNPRTLIKSRRGHFILTLWLQLILNISFTKDGQHILFNQPNLPTILINCINHCKPDNRDTALVILRNLCTHSILKSKLLTANFNVINCFRDILLDSHLDTNSLYSIRVVLSAIEAAIHNSKKVSSISLFWFSL
;
A
#
# COMPACT_ATOMS: atom_id res chain seq x y z
N MET A 1 -33.90 22.83 -2.68
CA MET A 1 -32.49 22.37 -2.51
C MET A 1 -32.36 20.86 -2.75
N GLY A 2 -32.66 20.37 -3.97
CA GLY A 2 -32.86 18.91 -4.21
C GLY A 2 -31.98 18.22 -5.27
N ASN A 3 -31.05 18.91 -5.95
CA ASN A 3 -30.39 18.36 -7.15
C ASN A 3 -28.89 18.02 -7.03
N LYS A 4 -28.25 18.22 -5.87
CA LYS A 4 -26.80 17.96 -5.71
C LYS A 4 -26.46 16.51 -5.36
N GLN A 5 -27.42 15.73 -4.86
CA GLN A 5 -27.16 14.38 -4.32
C GLN A 5 -27.20 13.29 -5.40
N GLY A 6 -27.99 13.48 -6.46
CA GLY A 6 -28.05 12.56 -7.62
C GLY A 6 -26.81 12.65 -8.51
N THR A 7 -26.27 13.86 -8.72
CA THR A 7 -25.07 14.07 -9.56
C THR A 7 -23.79 13.57 -8.89
N SER A 8 -23.68 13.66 -7.56
CA SER A 8 -22.51 13.14 -6.83
C SER A 8 -22.44 11.62 -6.87
N THR A 9 -23.58 10.93 -6.82
CA THR A 9 -23.65 9.46 -6.85
C THR A 9 -23.23 8.92 -8.23
N HIS A 10 -23.76 9.50 -9.32
CA HIS A 10 -23.33 9.14 -10.68
C HIS A 10 -21.82 9.34 -10.92
N GLN A 11 -21.21 10.38 -10.36
CA GLN A 11 -19.77 10.59 -10.45
C GLN A 11 -18.97 9.53 -9.68
N GLU A 12 -19.42 9.14 -8.49
CA GLU A 12 -18.79 8.05 -7.74
C GLU A 12 -18.84 6.73 -8.52
N ASP A 13 -19.96 6.43 -9.19
CA ASP A 13 -20.09 5.22 -10.03
C ASP A 13 -19.14 5.24 -11.23
N ILE A 14 -19.01 6.39 -11.91
CA ILE A 14 -18.06 6.57 -13.01
C ILE A 14 -16.62 6.32 -12.51
N TYR A 15 -16.24 6.88 -11.35
CA TYR A 15 -14.92 6.63 -10.79
C TYR A 15 -14.69 5.17 -10.43
N ARG A 16 -15.68 4.48 -9.87
CA ARG A 16 -15.57 3.03 -9.61
C ARG A 16 -15.28 2.25 -10.88
N LEU A 17 -16.05 2.51 -11.94
CA LEU A 17 -15.88 1.82 -13.22
C LEU A 17 -14.52 2.09 -13.84
N ILE A 18 -14.05 3.35 -13.81
CA ILE A 18 -12.72 3.71 -14.31
C ILE A 18 -11.63 2.98 -13.51
N PHE A 19 -11.66 3.05 -12.18
CA PHE A 19 -10.63 2.41 -11.36
C PHE A 19 -10.67 0.89 -11.44
N GLN A 20 -11.85 0.29 -11.59
CA GLN A 20 -11.99 -1.15 -11.82
C GLN A 20 -11.41 -1.55 -13.18
N LEU A 21 -11.67 -0.77 -14.23
CA LEU A 21 -11.04 -0.98 -15.53
C LEU A 21 -9.52 -0.88 -15.42
N LEU A 22 -9.01 0.17 -14.77
CA LEU A 22 -7.57 0.34 -14.53
C LEU A 22 -6.96 -0.84 -13.76
N ALA A 23 -7.62 -1.29 -12.69
CA ALA A 23 -7.20 -2.44 -11.88
C ALA A 23 -7.23 -3.76 -12.66
N ASN A 24 -8.11 -3.90 -13.66
CA ASN A 24 -8.15 -5.08 -14.53
C ASN A 24 -7.08 -5.02 -15.61
N ILE A 25 -6.85 -3.86 -16.23
CA ILE A 25 -5.89 -3.77 -17.34
C ILE A 25 -4.44 -3.94 -16.86
N VAL A 26 -4.08 -3.51 -15.64
CA VAL A 26 -2.68 -3.58 -15.11
C VAL A 26 -2.11 -5.01 -15.04
N TRP A 27 -2.94 -6.03 -15.18
CA TRP A 27 -2.50 -7.42 -15.26
C TRP A 27 -1.74 -7.70 -16.56
N ALA A 28 -2.05 -7.01 -17.65
CA ALA A 28 -1.29 -7.08 -18.90
C ALA A 28 0.03 -6.28 -18.82
N PRO A 29 1.19 -6.83 -19.28
CA PRO A 29 2.46 -6.10 -19.26
C PRO A 29 2.49 -4.78 -20.04
N GLU A 30 1.83 -4.75 -21.19
CA GLU A 30 1.81 -3.61 -22.12
C GLU A 30 1.09 -2.41 -21.51
N THR A 31 0.02 -2.67 -20.74
CA THR A 31 -0.81 -1.65 -20.11
C THR A 31 -0.10 -1.04 -18.89
N ARG A 32 0.72 -1.80 -18.14
CA ARG A 32 1.57 -1.24 -17.07
C ARG A 32 2.55 -0.23 -17.63
N SER A 33 3.16 -0.55 -18.78
CA SER A 33 4.06 0.36 -19.50
C SER A 33 3.33 1.61 -20.00
N PHE A 34 2.09 1.45 -20.47
CA PHE A 34 1.23 2.57 -20.85
C PHE A 34 0.90 3.48 -19.66
N LEU A 35 0.55 2.91 -18.50
CA LEU A 35 0.19 3.67 -17.29
C LEU A 35 1.34 4.52 -16.73
N LEU A 36 2.57 4.04 -16.87
CA LEU A 36 3.76 4.84 -16.60
C LEU A 36 3.86 6.05 -17.53
N LYS A 37 3.72 5.81 -18.84
CA LYS A 37 3.85 6.85 -19.87
C LYS A 37 2.75 7.89 -19.81
N SER A 38 1.53 7.48 -19.43
CA SER A 38 0.38 8.37 -19.28
C SER A 38 0.47 9.28 -18.05
N LYS A 39 1.44 9.06 -17.16
CA LYS A 39 1.65 9.82 -15.91
C LYS A 39 0.48 9.73 -14.92
N ILE A 40 -0.49 8.84 -15.15
CA ILE A 40 -1.62 8.64 -14.22
C ILE A 40 -1.11 8.28 -12.82
N LEU A 41 -0.05 7.47 -12.73
CA LEU A 41 0.53 7.05 -11.46
C LEU A 41 1.22 8.19 -10.68
N ASN A 42 1.55 9.32 -11.32
CA ASN A 42 2.18 10.45 -10.61
C ASN A 42 1.27 11.02 -9.53
N HIS A 43 -0.05 10.92 -9.71
CA HIS A 43 -1.05 11.33 -8.72
C HIS A 43 -0.99 10.51 -7.41
N ILE A 44 -0.31 9.36 -7.39
CA ILE A 44 -0.07 8.61 -6.14
C ILE A 44 0.68 9.48 -5.13
N SER A 45 1.67 10.26 -5.59
CA SER A 45 2.47 11.13 -4.70
C SER A 45 1.68 12.29 -4.11
N GLU A 46 0.53 12.62 -4.68
CA GLU A 46 -0.37 13.68 -4.22
C GLU A 46 -1.36 13.17 -3.15
N LEU A 47 -1.45 11.85 -2.94
CA LEU A 47 -2.35 11.26 -1.97
C LEU A 47 -1.91 11.63 -0.55
N ASN A 48 -2.79 12.32 0.17
CA ASN A 48 -2.63 12.58 1.60
C ASN A 48 -3.73 11.86 2.39
N PRO A 49 -3.46 10.65 2.91
CA PRO A 49 -4.47 9.86 3.64
C PRO A 49 -5.11 10.63 4.79
N ARG A 50 -4.32 11.38 5.57
CA ARG A 50 -4.82 12.13 6.74
C ARG A 50 -5.82 13.22 6.38
N THR A 51 -5.70 13.80 5.20
CA THR A 51 -6.66 14.79 4.69
C THR A 51 -7.85 14.10 4.05
N LEU A 52 -7.62 13.07 3.23
CA LEU A 52 -8.65 12.36 2.48
C LEU A 52 -9.67 11.67 3.39
N ILE A 53 -9.23 11.06 4.50
CA ILE A 53 -10.13 10.37 5.45
C ILE A 53 -11.12 11.31 6.16
N LYS A 54 -10.89 12.62 6.16
CA LYS A 54 -11.78 13.61 6.82
C LYS A 54 -13.10 13.83 6.08
N SER A 55 -13.24 13.32 4.86
CA SER A 55 -14.46 13.45 4.06
C SER A 55 -14.87 12.11 3.46
N ARG A 56 -16.18 11.89 3.29
CA ARG A 56 -16.71 10.68 2.62
C ARG A 56 -16.11 10.52 1.22
N ARG A 57 -16.11 11.61 0.43
CA ARG A 57 -15.58 11.59 -0.94
C ARG A 57 -14.08 11.34 -0.96
N GLY A 58 -13.31 11.98 -0.09
CA GLY A 58 -11.87 11.76 0.00
C GLY A 58 -11.53 10.33 0.40
N HIS A 59 -12.25 9.76 1.37
CA HIS A 59 -12.10 8.37 1.77
C HIS A 59 -12.42 7.41 0.61
N PHE A 60 -13.51 7.65 -0.11
CA PHE A 60 -13.88 6.88 -1.30
C PHE A 60 -12.78 6.92 -2.38
N ILE A 61 -12.25 8.09 -2.71
CA ILE A 61 -11.15 8.23 -3.67
C ILE A 61 -9.89 7.50 -3.20
N LEU A 62 -9.56 7.59 -1.90
CA LEU A 62 -8.42 6.87 -1.33
C LEU A 62 -8.58 5.35 -1.48
N THR A 63 -9.78 4.82 -1.24
CA THR A 63 -10.07 3.38 -1.42
C THR A 63 -9.86 2.93 -2.86
N LEU A 64 -10.32 3.71 -3.85
CA LEU A 64 -10.10 3.39 -5.27
C LEU A 64 -8.60 3.35 -5.62
N TRP A 65 -7.83 4.33 -5.15
CA TRP A 65 -6.39 4.35 -5.35
C TRP A 65 -5.68 3.17 -4.69
N LEU A 66 -6.02 2.84 -3.44
CA LEU A 66 -5.45 1.68 -2.76
C LEU A 66 -5.75 0.38 -3.51
N GLN A 67 -6.96 0.21 -4.05
CA GLN A 67 -7.30 -0.97 -4.85
C GLN A 67 -6.46 -1.07 -6.13
N LEU A 68 -6.25 0.05 -6.84
CA LEU A 68 -5.40 0.07 -8.03
C LEU A 68 -3.94 -0.25 -7.69
N ILE A 69 -3.39 0.38 -6.63
CA ILE A 69 -2.03 0.15 -6.15
C ILE A 69 -1.85 -1.31 -5.75
N LEU A 70 -2.83 -1.91 -5.07
CA LEU A 70 -2.81 -3.32 -4.70
C LEU A 70 -2.68 -4.22 -5.94
N ASN A 71 -3.48 -3.98 -6.97
CA ASN A 71 -3.41 -4.77 -8.22
C ASN A 71 -2.04 -4.64 -8.91
N ILE A 72 -1.47 -3.43 -8.95
CA ILE A 72 -0.13 -3.21 -9.50
C ILE A 72 0.92 -3.98 -8.68
N SER A 73 0.78 -4.01 -7.35
CA SER A 73 1.76 -4.63 -6.43
C SER A 73 1.90 -6.16 -6.55
N PHE A 74 0.98 -6.85 -7.24
CA PHE A 74 1.06 -8.30 -7.42
C PHE A 74 2.10 -8.75 -8.46
N THR A 75 2.59 -7.85 -9.30
CA THR A 75 3.56 -8.18 -10.36
C THR A 75 4.94 -7.62 -10.02
N LYS A 76 6.02 -8.31 -10.43
CA LYS A 76 7.39 -7.82 -10.21
C LYS A 76 7.63 -6.45 -10.85
N ASP A 77 7.19 -6.28 -12.10
CA ASP A 77 7.28 -5.00 -12.81
C ASP A 77 6.49 -3.91 -12.08
N GLY A 78 5.27 -4.22 -11.64
CA GLY A 78 4.43 -3.29 -10.90
C GLY A 78 5.03 -2.90 -9.55
N GLN A 79 5.66 -3.83 -8.82
CA GLN A 79 6.41 -3.51 -7.60
C GLN A 79 7.56 -2.53 -7.89
N HIS A 80 8.29 -2.73 -8.98
CA HIS A 80 9.34 -1.79 -9.41
C HIS A 80 8.77 -0.41 -9.77
N ILE A 81 7.64 -0.36 -10.46
CA ILE A 81 6.92 0.89 -10.79
C ILE A 81 6.51 1.65 -9.52
N LEU A 82 5.90 0.93 -8.57
CA LEU A 82 5.41 1.50 -7.32
C LEU A 82 6.53 2.00 -6.43
N PHE A 83 7.64 1.26 -6.36
CA PHE A 83 8.79 1.68 -5.57
C PHE A 83 9.42 2.99 -6.05
N ASN A 84 9.31 3.28 -7.35
CA ASN A 84 9.77 4.55 -7.91
C ASN A 84 8.80 5.71 -7.69
N GLN A 85 7.61 5.46 -7.11
CA GLN A 85 6.68 6.53 -6.76
C GLN A 85 7.15 7.26 -5.49
N PRO A 86 7.28 8.61 -5.54
CA PRO A 86 7.68 9.38 -4.38
C PRO A 86 6.75 9.16 -3.19
N ASN A 87 7.33 9.04 -1.99
CA ASN A 87 6.61 8.98 -0.72
C ASN A 87 5.62 7.81 -0.54
N LEU A 88 5.60 6.82 -1.45
CA LEU A 88 4.67 5.69 -1.33
C LEU A 88 4.74 4.98 0.04
N PRO A 89 5.93 4.67 0.61
CA PRO A 89 6.00 4.05 1.94
C PRO A 89 5.34 4.92 3.03
N THR A 90 5.56 6.23 3.00
CA THR A 90 4.96 7.19 3.95
C THR A 90 3.44 7.25 3.79
N ILE A 91 2.92 7.18 2.57
CA ILE A 91 1.48 7.13 2.29
C ILE A 91 0.89 5.84 2.88
N LEU A 92 1.51 4.69 2.61
CA LEU A 92 1.04 3.40 3.12
C LEU A 92 1.04 3.35 4.65
N ILE A 93 2.10 3.83 5.31
CA ILE A 93 2.16 3.90 6.78
C ILE A 93 1.06 4.81 7.35
N ASN A 94 0.81 5.97 6.70
CA ASN A 94 -0.30 6.82 7.12
C ASN A 94 -1.67 6.13 6.93
N CYS A 95 -1.84 5.33 5.87
CA CYS A 95 -3.05 4.52 5.73
C CYS A 95 -3.15 3.48 6.84
N ILE A 96 -2.06 2.78 7.15
CA ILE A 96 -2.05 1.74 8.18
C ILE A 96 -2.43 2.30 9.56
N ASN A 97 -1.90 3.47 9.90
CA ASN A 97 -2.08 4.06 11.24
C ASN A 97 -3.40 4.82 11.41
N HIS A 98 -4.02 5.33 10.33
CA HIS A 98 -5.13 6.30 10.44
C HIS A 98 -6.40 5.92 9.67
N CYS A 99 -6.35 4.94 8.76
CA CYS A 99 -7.53 4.56 7.97
C CYS A 99 -8.42 3.52 8.68
N LYS A 100 -9.64 3.38 8.16
CA LYS A 100 -10.56 2.29 8.50
C LYS A 100 -9.94 0.91 8.16
N PRO A 101 -10.40 -0.18 8.81
CA PRO A 101 -9.84 -1.53 8.65
C PRO A 101 -9.59 -1.94 7.19
N ASP A 102 -10.58 -1.81 6.29
CA ASP A 102 -10.42 -2.23 4.89
C ASP A 102 -9.23 -1.56 4.16
N ASN A 103 -9.10 -0.23 4.32
CA ASN A 103 -8.01 0.53 3.70
C ASN A 103 -6.67 0.30 4.41
N ARG A 104 -6.70 0.11 5.74
CA ARG A 104 -5.52 -0.23 6.54
C ARG A 104 -4.95 -1.58 6.08
N ASP A 105 -5.80 -2.59 5.99
CA ASP A 105 -5.43 -3.95 5.63
C ASP A 105 -4.94 -4.01 4.17
N THR A 106 -5.61 -3.27 3.28
CA THR A 106 -5.15 -3.10 1.89
C THR A 106 -3.76 -2.47 1.83
N ALA A 107 -3.52 -1.39 2.58
CA ALA A 107 -2.21 -0.73 2.62
C ALA A 107 -1.11 -1.65 3.19
N LEU A 108 -1.45 -2.45 4.20
CA LEU A 108 -0.53 -3.41 4.81
C LEU A 108 -0.15 -4.52 3.82
N VAL A 109 -1.10 -5.04 3.05
CA VAL A 109 -0.82 -6.04 1.99
C VAL A 109 0.04 -5.45 0.87
N ILE A 110 -0.23 -4.21 0.45
CA ILE A 110 0.62 -3.52 -0.54
C ILE A 110 2.06 -3.44 -0.02
N LEU A 111 2.24 -2.99 1.23
CA LEU A 111 3.56 -2.86 1.85
C LEU A 111 4.27 -4.22 1.94
N ARG A 112 3.56 -5.28 2.34
CA ARG A 112 4.05 -6.65 2.33
C ARG A 112 4.49 -7.10 0.94
N ASN A 113 3.71 -6.81 -0.11
CA ASN A 113 4.05 -7.17 -1.48
C ASN A 113 5.34 -6.47 -1.94
N LEU A 114 5.54 -5.20 -1.58
CA LEU A 114 6.79 -4.49 -1.89
C LEU A 114 8.02 -5.13 -1.21
N CYS A 115 7.87 -5.74 -0.03
CA CYS A 115 8.94 -6.48 0.66
C CYS A 115 9.39 -7.76 -0.08
N THR A 116 8.57 -8.29 -1.00
CA THR A 116 8.91 -9.52 -1.76
C THR A 116 9.92 -9.28 -2.89
N HIS A 117 10.12 -8.03 -3.30
CA HIS A 117 11.01 -7.71 -4.41
C HIS A 117 12.47 -7.67 -3.97
N SER A 118 13.29 -8.57 -4.51
CA SER A 118 14.68 -8.84 -4.07
C SER A 118 15.58 -7.62 -4.00
N ILE A 119 15.49 -6.70 -4.97
CA ILE A 119 16.30 -5.48 -5.06
C ILE A 119 15.75 -4.36 -4.16
N LEU A 120 14.44 -4.28 -4.01
CA LEU A 120 13.75 -3.12 -3.42
C LEU A 120 13.62 -3.25 -1.91
N LYS A 121 13.51 -4.49 -1.41
CA LYS A 121 13.42 -4.78 0.03
C LYS A 121 14.60 -4.26 0.86
N SER A 122 15.84 -4.29 0.31
CA SER A 122 17.00 -3.74 1.03
C SER A 122 16.85 -2.23 1.18
N LYS A 123 16.48 -1.51 0.11
CA LYS A 123 16.28 -0.06 0.18
C LYS A 123 15.09 0.31 1.05
N LEU A 124 13.99 -0.46 0.98
CA LEU A 124 12.81 -0.23 1.78
C LEU A 124 13.15 -0.29 3.27
N LEU A 125 13.86 -1.33 3.71
CA LEU A 125 14.19 -1.53 5.13
C LEU A 125 15.38 -0.68 5.61
N THR A 126 16.42 -0.48 4.80
CA THR A 126 17.59 0.30 5.26
C THR A 126 17.40 1.81 5.15
N ALA A 127 16.51 2.29 4.26
CA ALA A 127 16.28 3.72 4.08
C ALA A 127 15.00 4.24 4.74
N ASN A 128 14.05 3.36 5.10
CA ASN A 128 12.78 3.77 5.71
C ASN A 128 12.56 3.10 7.07
N PHE A 129 13.22 3.61 8.10
CA PHE A 129 13.01 3.17 9.49
C PHE A 129 11.55 3.21 9.93
N ASN A 130 10.74 4.10 9.32
CA ASN A 130 9.30 4.19 9.59
C ASN A 130 8.54 2.91 9.21
N VAL A 131 8.99 2.15 8.20
CA VAL A 131 8.37 0.85 7.84
C VAL A 131 8.62 -0.18 8.93
N ILE A 132 9.86 -0.21 9.46
CA ILE A 132 10.24 -1.11 10.55
C ILE A 132 9.47 -0.74 11.84
N ASN A 133 9.39 0.54 12.18
CA ASN A 133 8.63 1.00 13.34
C ASN A 133 7.14 0.63 13.19
N CYS A 134 6.55 0.82 12.01
CA CYS A 134 5.18 0.41 11.75
C CYS A 134 4.97 -1.10 11.96
N PHE A 135 5.88 -1.95 11.49
CA PHE A 135 5.81 -3.40 11.74
C PHE A 135 5.97 -3.73 13.23
N ARG A 136 6.91 -3.08 13.91
CA ARG A 136 7.10 -3.24 15.36
C ARG A 136 5.83 -2.87 16.12
N ASP A 137 5.23 -1.73 15.81
CA ASP A 137 4.04 -1.23 16.50
C ASP A 137 2.87 -2.22 16.34
N ILE A 138 2.68 -2.78 15.15
CA ILE A 138 1.65 -3.83 14.90
C ILE A 138 1.93 -5.12 15.67
N LEU A 139 3.20 -5.53 15.78
CA LEU A 139 3.59 -6.74 16.53
C LEU A 139 3.48 -6.56 18.05
N LEU A 140 3.67 -5.34 18.54
CA LEU A 140 3.60 -5.01 19.97
C LEU A 140 2.18 -4.63 20.41
N ASP A 141 1.27 -4.38 19.48
CA ASP A 141 -0.14 -4.14 19.78
C ASP A 141 -0.75 -5.41 20.39
N SER A 142 -0.90 -5.40 21.72
CA SER A 142 -1.09 -6.57 22.59
C SER A 142 -2.52 -7.11 22.61
N HIS A 143 -3.38 -6.68 21.68
CA HIS A 143 -4.77 -7.11 21.62
C HIS A 143 -4.91 -8.28 20.63
N LEU A 144 -5.08 -9.51 21.14
CA LEU A 144 -5.30 -10.73 20.34
C LEU A 144 -6.75 -10.84 19.83
N ASP A 145 -7.22 -9.85 19.06
CA ASP A 145 -8.45 -9.98 18.29
C ASP A 145 -8.19 -10.57 16.89
N THR A 146 -9.23 -10.99 16.17
CA THR A 146 -9.07 -11.65 14.87
C THR A 146 -8.42 -10.74 13.82
N ASN A 147 -8.66 -9.42 13.91
CA ASN A 147 -8.12 -8.42 12.99
C ASN A 147 -6.63 -8.15 13.24
N SER A 148 -6.20 -8.14 14.50
CA SER A 148 -4.79 -8.04 14.87
C SER A 148 -4.03 -9.28 14.44
N LEU A 149 -4.61 -10.48 14.59
CA LEU A 149 -4.00 -11.73 14.12
C LEU A 149 -3.77 -11.72 12.60
N TYR A 150 -4.72 -11.20 11.82
CA TYR A 150 -4.53 -11.01 10.38
C TYR A 150 -3.37 -10.05 10.09
N SER A 151 -3.36 -8.88 10.75
CA SER A 151 -2.31 -7.87 10.58
C SER A 151 -0.92 -8.40 10.94
N ILE A 152 -0.81 -9.10 12.08
CA ILE A 152 0.42 -9.78 12.53
C ILE A 152 0.90 -10.78 11.48
N ARG A 153 0.01 -11.62 10.93
CA ARG A 153 0.38 -12.58 9.87
C ARG A 153 0.93 -11.89 8.63
N VAL A 154 0.31 -10.79 8.19
CA VAL A 154 0.79 -10.03 7.04
C VAL A 154 2.15 -9.40 7.33
N VAL A 155 2.36 -8.85 8.54
CA VAL A 155 3.65 -8.30 8.96
C VAL A 155 4.73 -9.37 9.02
N LEU A 156 4.45 -10.53 9.63
CA LEU A 156 5.40 -11.65 9.68
C LEU A 156 5.78 -12.11 8.26
N SER A 157 4.80 -12.22 7.36
CA SER A 157 5.06 -12.54 5.95
C SER A 157 5.90 -11.47 5.24
N ALA A 158 5.70 -10.18 5.57
CA ALA A 158 6.51 -9.09 5.04
C ALA A 158 7.96 -9.16 5.53
N ILE A 159 8.16 -9.46 6.82
CA ILE A 159 9.48 -9.63 7.44
C ILE A 159 10.18 -10.84 6.84
N GLU A 160 9.51 -11.98 6.73
CA GLU A 160 10.03 -13.20 6.12
C GLU A 160 10.47 -12.93 4.68
N ALA A 161 9.61 -12.31 3.87
CA ALA A 161 9.94 -11.94 2.50
C ALA A 161 11.15 -10.99 2.41
N ALA A 162 11.28 -10.08 3.37
CA ALA A 162 12.37 -9.12 3.40
C ALA A 162 13.72 -9.75 3.78
N ILE A 163 13.71 -10.73 4.71
CA ILE A 163 14.89 -11.50 5.16
C ILE A 163 15.30 -12.54 4.12
N HIS A 164 14.33 -13.23 3.52
CA HIS A 164 14.59 -14.34 2.60
C HIS A 164 15.37 -13.85 1.38
N ASN A 165 16.60 -14.34 1.19
CA ASN A 165 17.50 -13.96 0.08
C ASN A 165 18.13 -12.54 0.20
N SER A 166 18.41 -12.06 1.42
CA SER A 166 19.20 -10.84 1.68
C SER A 166 20.21 -11.04 2.81
N LYS A 167 21.49 -11.28 2.44
CA LYS A 167 22.58 -11.42 3.42
C LYS A 167 22.69 -10.21 4.37
N LYS A 168 22.33 -9.00 3.89
CA LYS A 168 22.39 -7.73 4.63
C LYS A 168 21.27 -7.55 5.68
N VAL A 169 20.06 -8.02 5.40
CA VAL A 169 18.90 -7.87 6.32
C VAL A 169 18.92 -8.97 7.38
N SER A 170 19.40 -10.17 7.02
CA SER A 170 19.60 -11.27 7.97
C SER A 170 20.55 -10.90 9.13
N SER A 171 21.60 -10.11 8.86
CA SER A 171 22.49 -9.60 9.91
C SER A 171 21.80 -8.61 10.86
N ILE A 172 20.86 -7.80 10.37
CA ILE A 172 20.11 -6.83 11.19
C ILE A 172 19.06 -7.54 12.03
N SER A 173 18.35 -8.54 11.48
CA SER A 173 17.37 -9.32 12.26
C SER A 173 18.03 -10.10 13.39
N LEU A 174 19.22 -10.67 13.16
CA LEU A 174 19.98 -11.37 14.20
C LEU A 174 20.42 -10.44 15.34
N PHE A 175 20.76 -9.20 15.03
CA PHE A 175 21.16 -8.21 16.04
C PHE A 175 20.01 -7.77 16.95
N TRP A 176 18.77 -7.79 16.44
CA TRP A 176 17.58 -7.43 17.22
C TRP A 176 17.00 -8.58 18.05
N PHE A 177 17.18 -9.84 17.63
CA PHE A 177 16.76 -10.99 18.44
C PHE A 177 17.73 -11.30 19.61
N SER A 178 18.89 -10.63 19.66
CA SER A 178 19.92 -10.81 20.69
C SER A 178 19.96 -9.67 21.72
N LEU A 179 19.01 -8.73 21.67
CA LEU A 179 18.81 -7.62 22.63
C LEU A 179 17.41 -7.71 23.24
#